data_AF-A0A1F6Y644-F1
#
_entry.id   AF-A0A1F6Y644-F1
#
_cell.length_a   1.000
_cell.length_b   1.000
_cell.length_c   1.000
_cell.angle_alpha   90.00
_cell.angle_beta   90.00
_cell.angle_gamma   90.00
#
_symmetry.space_group_name_H-M   'P 1'
#
loop_
_entity.id
_entity.type
_entity.pdbx_description
1 polymer ?
#
loop_
_entity_poly.entity_id
_entity_poly.type
_entity_poly.pdbx_seq_one_letter_code
_entity_poly.pdbx_strand_id
1 'polypeptide(L)' 'METEAVSQVVNLAPLAKSLAIGLSAIGASVGIGLIGAKAMEAIGRNPEATGKVLVPMLIASAFAEAVAIYGLVIAFSI' A
#
# COMPACT_ATOMS: atom_id res chain seq x y z
N MET A 1 -8.93 -20.21 34.99
CA MET A 1 -9.42 -21.15 33.96
C MET A 1 -10.49 -20.54 33.06
N GLU A 2 -11.57 -19.93 33.57
CA GLU A 2 -12.56 -19.25 32.69
C GLU A 2 -11.99 -18.02 31.96
N THR A 3 -11.13 -17.23 32.60
CA THR A 3 -10.56 -16.00 32.02
C THR A 3 -9.61 -16.24 30.84
N GLU A 4 -8.93 -17.39 30.81
CA GLU A 4 -8.06 -17.79 29.69
C GLU A 4 -8.88 -18.38 28.53
N ALA A 5 -9.99 -19.06 28.84
CA ALA A 5 -10.90 -19.59 27.83
C ALA A 5 -11.62 -18.48 27.05
N VAL A 6 -12.01 -17.38 27.72
CA VAL A 6 -12.63 -16.22 27.05
C VAL A 6 -11.67 -15.53 26.06
N SER A 7 -10.35 -15.52 26.33
CA SER A 7 -9.37 -14.92 25.41
C SER A 7 -9.23 -15.70 24.09
N GLN A 8 -9.51 -17.00 24.11
CA GLN A 8 -9.47 -17.87 22.92
C GLN A 8 -10.75 -17.78 22.06
N VAL A 9 -11.86 -17.31 22.62
CA VAL A 9 -13.15 -17.21 21.92
C VAL A 9 -13.29 -15.89 21.12
N VAL A 10 -12.51 -14.86 21.47
CA VAL A 10 -12.52 -13.55 20.78
C VAL A 10 -11.08 -13.11 20.45
N ASN A 11 -10.45 -13.80 19.49
CA ASN A 11 -9.14 -13.39 18.97
C ASN A 11 -9.31 -12.35 17.85
N LEU A 12 -9.05 -11.08 18.15
CA LEU A 12 -9.12 -9.98 17.18
C LEU A 12 -7.88 -9.87 16.28
N ALA A 13 -6.80 -10.60 16.57
CA ALA A 13 -5.55 -10.45 15.82
C ALA A 13 -5.72 -10.69 14.31
N PRO A 14 -6.45 -11.72 13.82
CA PRO A 14 -6.66 -11.90 12.38
C PRO A 14 -7.42 -10.72 11.73
N LEU A 15 -8.40 -10.16 12.44
CA LEU A 15 -9.15 -9.00 11.96
C LEU A 15 -8.26 -7.75 11.92
N ALA A 16 -7.48 -7.50 12.97
CA ALA A 16 -6.55 -6.37 13.03
C ALA A 16 -5.48 -6.45 11.92
N LYS A 17 -4.92 -7.65 11.66
CA LYS A 17 -3.96 -7.88 10.57
C LYS A 17 -4.55 -7.62 9.19
N SER A 18 -5.74 -8.16 8.93
CA SER A 18 -6.42 -7.97 7.63
C SER A 18 -6.80 -6.51 7.39
N LEU A 19 -7.21 -5.77 8.42
CA LEU A 19 -7.48 -4.34 8.32
C LEU A 19 -6.19 -3.54 8.10
N ALA A 20 -5.10 -3.84 8.81
CA ALA A 20 -3.82 -3.15 8.65
C ALA A 20 -3.29 -3.27 7.22
N ILE A 21 -3.31 -4.49 6.65
CA ILE A 21 -2.89 -4.73 5.26
C ILE A 21 -3.88 -4.15 4.26
N GLY A 22 -5.18 -4.38 4.45
CA GLY A 22 -6.22 -3.98 3.50
C GLY A 22 -6.28 -2.46 3.33
N LEU A 23 -6.26 -1.71 4.43
CA LEU A 23 -6.33 -0.25 4.38
C LEU A 23 -5.05 0.37 3.81
N SER A 24 -3.87 -0.15 4.16
CA SER A 24 -2.61 0.35 3.60
C SER A 24 -2.50 0.08 2.10
N ALA A 25 -2.91 -1.11 1.65
CA ALA A 25 -2.90 -1.51 0.24
C ALA A 25 -3.84 -0.67 -0.62
N ILE A 26 -5.03 -0.31 -0.10
CA ILE A 26 -5.95 0.60 -0.80
C ILE A 26 -5.29 1.97 -1.02
N GLY A 27 -4.67 2.55 0.01
CA GLY A 27 -3.97 3.84 -0.11
C GLY A 27 -2.82 3.80 -1.13
N ALA A 28 -1.97 2.77 -1.06
CA ALA A 28 -0.84 2.62 -1.96
C ALA A 28 -1.28 2.40 -3.42
N SER A 29 -2.24 1.50 -3.65
CA SER A 29 -2.72 1.19 -5.01
C SER A 29 -3.39 2.38 -5.70
N VAL A 30 -4.18 3.18 -4.96
CA VAL A 30 -4.76 4.43 -5.49
C VAL A 30 -3.66 5.44 -5.83
N GLY A 31 -2.67 5.61 -4.95
CA GLY A 31 -1.53 6.49 -5.20
C GLY A 31 -0.74 6.11 -6.45
N ILE A 32 -0.39 4.82 -6.57
CA ILE A 32 0.34 4.28 -7.73
C ILE A 32 -0.48 4.40 -9.01
N GLY A 33 -1.78 4.12 -8.96
CA GLY A 33 -2.68 4.26 -10.10
C GLY A 33 -2.72 5.70 -10.63
N LEU A 34 -2.80 6.69 -9.74
CA LEU A 34 -2.77 8.11 -10.11
C LEU A 34 -1.42 8.53 -10.69
N ILE A 35 -0.31 8.09 -10.09
CA ILE A 35 1.05 8.34 -10.58
C ILE A 35 1.22 7.79 -12.00
N GLY A 36 0.83 6.53 -12.21
CA GLY A 36 0.87 5.88 -13.52
C GLY A 36 0.00 6.59 -14.56
N ALA A 37 -1.24 6.95 -14.20
CA ALA A 37 -2.14 7.68 -15.09
C ALA A 37 -1.55 9.02 -15.54
N LYS A 38 -0.95 9.79 -14.62
CA LYS A 38 -0.31 11.08 -14.94
C LYS A 38 0.98 10.94 -15.72
N ALA A 39 1.77 9.88 -15.46
CA ALA A 39 2.92 9.58 -16.29
C ALA A 39 2.52 9.24 -17.73
N MET A 40 1.47 8.43 -17.92
CA MET A 40 0.96 8.09 -19.26
C MET A 40 0.37 9.31 -19.97
N GLU A 41 -0.34 10.20 -19.27
CA GLU A 41 -0.83 11.46 -19.83
C GLU A 41 0.33 12.34 -20.31
N ALA A 42 1.40 12.48 -19.51
CA ALA A 42 2.57 13.26 -19.86
C ALA A 42 3.32 12.68 -21.08
N ILE A 43 3.50 11.35 -21.12
CA ILE A 43 4.15 10.65 -22.22
C ILE A 43 3.31 10.72 -23.50
N GLY A 44 1.99 10.54 -23.40
CA GLY A 44 1.09 10.64 -24.54
C GLY A 44 1.08 12.04 -25.18
N ARG A 45 1.24 13.10 -24.37
CA ARG A 45 1.35 14.49 -24.85
C ARG A 45 2.73 14.82 -25.40
N ASN A 46 3.79 14.21 -24.86
CA ASN A 46 5.15 14.39 -25.33
C ASN A 46 5.93 13.05 -25.27
N PRO A 47 5.96 12.29 -26.37
CA PRO A 47 6.62 10.98 -26.41
C PRO A 47 8.13 11.04 -26.08
N GLU A 48 8.81 12.13 -26.42
CA GLU A 48 10.23 12.35 -26.12
C GLU A 48 10.50 12.51 -24.62
N ALA A 49 9.48 12.82 -23.82
CA ALA A 49 9.61 12.96 -22.38
C ALA A 49 9.67 11.61 -21.63
N THR A 50 9.46 10.47 -22.30
CA THR A 50 9.43 9.13 -21.67
C THR A 50 10.60 8.89 -20.71
N GLY A 51 11.83 9.14 -21.16
CA GLY A 51 13.01 8.93 -20.32
C GLY A 51 13.08 9.87 -19.11
N LYS A 52 12.52 11.09 -19.22
CA LYS A 52 12.48 12.09 -18.15
C LYS A 52 11.37 11.82 -17.14
N VAL A 53 10.31 11.13 -17.55
CA VAL A 53 9.14 10.81 -16.70
C VAL A 53 9.35 9.50 -15.93
N LEU A 54 10.03 8.52 -16.51
CA LEU A 54 10.16 7.17 -15.95
C LEU A 54 10.75 7.17 -14.53
N VAL A 55 11.89 7.85 -14.32
CA VAL A 55 12.59 7.83 -13.03
C VAL A 55 11.76 8.52 -11.93
N PRO A 56 11.25 9.76 -12.11
CA PRO A 56 10.35 10.37 -11.13
C PRO A 56 9.10 9.55 -10.84
N MET A 57 8.49 8.92 -11.86
CA MET A 57 7.33 8.04 -11.70
C MET A 57 7.67 6.85 -10.81
N LEU A 58 8.78 6.14 -11.06
CA LEU A 58 9.19 5.00 -10.25
C LEU A 58 9.50 5.40 -8.80
N ILE A 59 10.16 6.53 -8.59
CA ILE A 59 10.46 7.05 -7.25
C ILE A 59 9.16 7.35 -6.50
N ALA A 60 8.23 8.06 -7.13
CA ALA A 60 6.93 8.37 -6.54
C ALA A 60 6.14 7.09 -6.22
N SER A 61 6.12 6.11 -7.15
CA SER A 61 5.47 4.82 -6.93
C SER A 61 6.11 4.03 -5.79
N ALA A 62 7.44 4.06 -5.66
CA ALA A 62 8.14 3.40 -4.55
C ALA A 62 7.82 4.03 -3.19
N PHE A 63 7.68 5.36 -3.12
CA PHE A 63 7.23 6.03 -1.89
C PHE A 63 5.76 5.72 -1.56
N ALA A 64 4.90 5.61 -2.57
CA ALA A 64 3.52 5.16 -2.37
C ALA A 64 3.47 3.71 -1.84
N GLU A 65 4.29 2.82 -2.40
CA GLU A 65 4.38 1.42 -1.98
C GLU A 65 4.92 1.26 -0.54
N ALA A 66 5.79 2.17 -0.08
CA ALA A 66 6.30 2.15 1.29
C ALA A 66 5.17 2.17 2.35
N VAL A 67 4.03 2.81 2.04
CA VAL A 67 2.84 2.81 2.92
C VAL A 67 2.25 1.40 3.05
N ALA A 68 2.15 0.65 1.96
CA ALA A 68 1.69 -0.74 1.98
C ALA A 68 2.64 -1.62 2.80
N ILE A 69 3.95 -1.45 2.62
CA ILE A 69 4.98 -2.17 3.37
C ILE A 69 4.88 -1.87 4.88
N TYR A 70 4.61 -0.63 5.29
CA TYR A 70 4.39 -0.34 6.71
C TYR A 70 3.14 -1.06 7.27
N GLY A 71 2.05 -1.15 6.49
CA GLY A 71 0.88 -1.95 6.89
C GLY A 71 1.20 -3.44 7.04
N LEU A 72 2.04 -3.99 6.15
CA LEU A 72 2.55 -5.36 6.26
C LEU A 72 3.41 -5.56 7.52
N VAL A 73 4.32 -4.63 7.81
CA VAL A 73 5.17 -4.67 9.02
C VAL A 73 4.32 -4.65 10.28
N ILE A 74 3.29 -3.80 10.33
CA ILE A 74 2.36 -3.75 11.47
C ILE A 74 1.60 -5.07 11.61
N ALA A 75 1.12 -5.66 10.51
CA ALA A 75 0.41 -6.93 10.56
C ALA A 75 1.27 -8.11 11.03
N PHE A 76 2.58 -8.10 10.75
CA PHE A 76 3.51 -9.07 11.33
C PHE A 76 3.81 -8.84 12.81
N SER A 77 3.59 -7.61 13.31
CA SER A 77 3.88 -7.22 14.69
C SER A 77 2.70 -7.41 15.66
N ILE A 78 1.47 -7.57 15.13
CA ILE A 78 0.25 -7.92 15.88
C ILE A 78 0.20 -9.43 16.13
#